data_AF-A0A2A2UYY3-F1
#
_entry.id   AF-A0A2A2UYY3-F1
#
_cell.length_a   1.000
_cell.length_b   1.000
_cell.length_c   1.000
_cell.angle_alpha   90.00
_cell.angle_beta   90.00
_cell.angle_gamma   90.00
#
_symmetry.space_group_name_H-M   'P 1'
#
loop_
_entity.id
_entity.type
_entity.pdbx_description
1 polymer ?
#
loop_
_entity_poly.entity_id
_entity_poly.type
_entity_poly.pdbx_seq_one_letter_code
_entity_poly.pdbx_strand_id
1 'polypeptide(L)'
;MKNIIKIIVVAHCFAQISFASTVGLINNISEVKHVDNIQPPRNDVAIITDLNPVALSTPSANSDSDINIILNPGTSNEITNTEKPPANSNKLIKLEKRIDELDKLAKKNALLLLSTQTLYNEQKDWNNTIISWLGGGLGSVSILIGIIAFVISRRAQESADLAFQSIKVAADSAKAKLEDISRFRSEVDSFKKEMDESQKTVERFEALSVAIDLDLAILVNSESKLNSINFLITDYRQANDTKLKKRLKDGLNQLIGIRKKLEEHLDLLEKPLFNGVKPELKKTIKEHIFRNLLIQSLVTKDLENPSRAIELLTDAEKVCDSNKQLSLVYYNKACYYSLIDVLSSAAKYLAKAIELSPSIRDGVREDSDLDNLRNNATLMSKALSGDSDD
;
A
#
# COMPACT_ATOMS: atom_id res chain seq x y z
N MET A 1 28.62 62.20 -49.99
CA MET A 1 29.10 62.22 -48.60
C MET A 1 28.07 61.76 -47.56
N LYS A 2 26.86 62.36 -47.45
CA LYS A 2 25.86 61.96 -46.43
C LYS A 2 25.48 60.46 -46.44
N ASN A 3 25.40 59.83 -47.61
CA ASN A 3 25.09 58.39 -47.72
C ASN A 3 26.28 57.49 -47.30
N ILE A 4 27.52 57.93 -47.53
CA ILE A 4 28.73 57.20 -47.11
C ILE A 4 28.86 57.21 -45.59
N ILE A 5 28.56 58.34 -44.95
CA ILE A 5 28.57 58.46 -43.48
C ILE A 5 27.49 57.54 -42.87
N LYS A 6 26.29 57.46 -43.47
CA LYS A 6 25.25 56.51 -43.01
C LYS A 6 25.71 55.06 -43.11
N ILE A 7 26.39 54.67 -44.19
CA ILE A 7 26.93 53.32 -44.37
C ILE A 7 28.00 52.99 -43.32
N ILE A 8 28.92 53.93 -43.05
CA ILE A 8 29.97 53.76 -42.04
C ILE A 8 29.38 53.62 -40.63
N VAL A 9 28.37 54.43 -40.29
CA VAL A 9 27.70 54.36 -38.98
C VAL A 9 26.93 53.04 -38.81
N VAL A 10 26.22 52.58 -39.84
CA VAL A 10 25.51 51.28 -39.79
C VAL A 10 26.48 50.11 -39.66
N ALA A 11 27.59 50.12 -40.41
CA ALA A 11 28.64 49.10 -40.31
C ALA A 11 29.30 49.09 -38.92
N HIS A 12 29.52 50.26 -38.31
CA HIS A 12 30.08 50.38 -36.97
C HIS A 12 29.12 49.85 -35.90
N CYS A 13 27.82 50.17 -35.99
CA CYS A 13 26.80 49.63 -35.08
C CYS A 13 26.67 48.10 -35.20
N PHE A 14 26.71 47.55 -36.41
CA PHE A 14 26.67 46.09 -36.64
C PHE A 14 27.89 45.37 -36.03
N ALA A 15 29.08 45.98 -36.15
CA ALA A 15 30.30 45.45 -35.54
C ALA A 15 30.22 45.44 -34.01
N GLN A 16 29.66 46.50 -33.39
CA GLN A 16 29.47 46.57 -31.94
C GLN A 16 28.42 45.56 -31.42
N ILE A 17 27.31 45.38 -32.13
CA ILE A 17 26.26 44.41 -31.76
C ILE A 17 26.76 42.96 -31.89
N SER A 18 27.54 42.65 -32.94
CA SER A 18 28.19 41.35 -33.09
C SER A 18 29.15 41.07 -31.95
N PHE A 19 30.01 42.05 -31.59
CA PHE A 19 30.96 41.91 -30.49
C PHE A 19 30.28 41.69 -29.14
N ALA A 20 29.23 42.45 -28.82
CA ALA A 20 28.46 42.28 -27.57
C ALA A 20 27.76 40.91 -27.50
N SER A 21 27.25 40.40 -28.62
CA SER A 21 26.60 39.09 -28.69
C SER A 21 27.59 37.94 -28.50
N THR A 22 28.79 38.04 -29.08
CA THR A 22 29.86 37.05 -28.90
C THR A 22 30.37 37.02 -27.44
N VAL A 23 30.54 38.18 -26.80
CA VAL A 23 30.97 38.27 -25.39
C VAL A 23 29.89 37.72 -24.44
N GLY A 24 28.61 38.02 -24.71
CA GLY A 24 27.49 37.47 -23.93
C GLY A 24 27.37 35.95 -24.03
N LEU A 25 27.67 35.37 -25.20
CA LEU A 25 27.64 33.92 -25.42
C LEU A 25 28.78 33.20 -24.69
N ILE A 26 29.99 33.79 -24.69
CA ILE A 26 31.17 33.22 -24.02
C ILE A 26 30.99 33.16 -22.50
N ASN A 27 30.39 34.18 -21.89
CA ASN A 27 30.16 34.20 -20.44
C ASN A 27 29.15 33.12 -20.01
N ASN A 28 28.07 32.91 -20.76
CA ASN A 28 27.05 31.88 -20.46
C ASN A 28 27.59 30.44 -20.62
N ILE A 29 28.56 30.21 -21.52
CA ILE A 29 29.18 28.89 -21.72
C ILE A 29 30.13 28.53 -20.56
N SER A 30 30.72 29.52 -19.88
CA SER A 30 31.62 29.27 -18.74
C SER A 30 30.89 28.77 -17.48
N GLU A 31 29.63 29.18 -17.26
CA GLU A 31 28.82 28.74 -16.12
C GLU A 31 28.40 27.27 -16.20
N VAL A 32 28.35 26.68 -17.41
CA VAL A 32 27.90 25.30 -17.63
C VAL A 32 28.99 24.25 -17.34
N LYS A 33 30.28 24.62 -17.34
CA LYS A 33 31.41 23.67 -17.17
C LYS A 33 31.66 23.20 -15.73
N HIS A 34 30.96 23.75 -14.73
CA HIS A 34 31.15 23.38 -13.31
C HIS A 34 30.28 22.21 -12.80
N VAL A 35 29.59 21.49 -13.68
CA VAL A 35 28.56 20.50 -13.30
C VAL A 35 29.05 19.03 -13.30
N ASP A 36 30.22 18.73 -13.85
CA ASP A 36 30.70 17.35 -14.05
C ASP A 36 31.56 16.82 -12.88
N ASN A 37 30.98 16.62 -11.68
CA ASN A 37 31.63 15.82 -10.63
C ASN A 37 30.65 15.36 -9.54
N ILE A 38 29.88 14.29 -9.80
CA ILE A 38 29.27 13.48 -8.74
C ILE A 38 29.32 12.00 -9.14
N GLN A 39 30.06 11.20 -8.35
CA GLN A 39 30.19 9.75 -8.48
C GLN A 39 29.07 9.05 -7.70
N PRO A 40 28.46 7.96 -8.21
CA PRO A 40 27.39 7.26 -7.49
C PRO A 40 27.92 6.43 -6.30
N PRO A 41 27.16 6.31 -5.19
CA PRO A 41 27.56 5.56 -4.01
C PRO A 41 27.49 4.04 -4.25
N ARG A 42 28.52 3.32 -3.80
CA ARG A 42 28.55 1.85 -3.70
C ARG A 42 27.73 1.41 -2.48
N ASN A 43 26.80 0.48 -2.68
CA ASN A 43 26.09 -0.22 -1.61
C ASN A 43 26.69 -1.62 -1.46
N ASP A 44 27.52 -1.81 -0.44
CA ASP A 44 27.90 -3.12 0.08
C ASP A 44 27.07 -3.38 1.35
N VAL A 45 26.15 -4.35 1.30
CA VAL A 45 25.42 -4.83 2.49
C VAL A 45 25.77 -6.30 2.70
N ALA A 46 26.49 -6.56 3.79
CA ALA A 46 26.85 -7.88 4.25
C ALA A 46 25.64 -8.57 4.93
N ILE A 47 25.39 -9.80 4.53
CA ILE A 47 24.42 -10.70 5.14
C ILE A 47 25.10 -11.38 6.34
N ILE A 48 24.54 -11.23 7.54
CA ILE A 48 24.90 -12.03 8.71
C ILE A 48 23.67 -12.86 9.08
N THR A 49 23.73 -14.14 8.75
CA THR A 49 22.90 -15.21 9.30
C THR A 49 23.58 -15.74 10.56
N ASP A 50 22.84 -15.87 11.66
CA ASP A 50 22.91 -16.97 12.64
C ASP A 50 22.39 -16.52 13.99
N LEU A 51 21.26 -17.07 14.44
CA LEU A 51 21.07 -17.44 15.85
C LEU A 51 20.18 -18.69 15.94
N ASN A 52 20.79 -19.75 16.47
CA ASN A 52 20.20 -21.03 16.84
C ASN A 52 19.17 -20.88 17.98
N PRO A 53 18.13 -21.73 18.03
CA PRO A 53 17.15 -21.73 19.11
C PRO A 53 17.68 -22.49 20.34
N VAL A 54 17.76 -21.82 21.48
CA VAL A 54 18.03 -22.46 22.78
C VAL A 54 16.70 -22.86 23.42
N ALA A 55 16.57 -24.17 23.66
CA ALA A 55 15.56 -24.78 24.51
C ALA A 55 15.68 -24.30 25.97
N LEU A 56 14.56 -24.21 26.69
CA LEU A 56 14.42 -24.33 28.16
C LEU A 56 12.91 -24.23 28.47
N SER A 57 12.26 -25.36 28.77
CA SER A 57 11.95 -25.86 30.13
C SER A 57 10.80 -25.13 30.83
N THR A 58 9.81 -25.92 31.24
CA THR A 58 8.66 -25.56 32.07
C THR A 58 9.04 -25.06 33.47
N PRO A 59 8.18 -24.23 34.08
CA PRO A 59 7.91 -24.31 35.52
C PRO A 59 6.40 -24.42 35.77
N SER A 60 5.92 -25.47 36.45
CA SER A 60 5.87 -25.63 37.91
C SER A 60 5.01 -24.58 38.61
N ALA A 61 3.93 -25.08 39.23
CA ALA A 61 2.89 -24.35 39.94
C ALA A 61 3.34 -23.77 41.29
N ASN A 62 2.46 -22.91 41.82
CA ASN A 62 2.40 -22.29 43.15
C ASN A 62 3.05 -20.89 43.27
N SER A 63 2.20 -19.86 43.31
CA SER A 63 2.06 -19.01 44.50
C SER A 63 0.94 -17.98 44.31
N ASP A 64 0.02 -17.99 45.27
CA ASP A 64 -0.88 -16.88 45.56
C ASP A 64 -0.05 -15.62 45.83
N SER A 65 -0.31 -14.56 45.08
CA SER A 65 -0.07 -13.20 45.55
C SER A 65 -1.05 -12.24 44.89
N ASP A 66 -1.86 -11.60 45.74
CA ASP A 66 -2.74 -10.50 45.41
C ASP A 66 -1.92 -9.32 44.88
N ILE A 67 -2.03 -9.03 43.58
CA ILE A 67 -1.49 -7.80 42.99
C ILE A 67 -2.62 -6.78 42.92
N ASN A 68 -2.63 -5.87 43.89
CA ASN A 68 -3.37 -4.61 43.83
C ASN A 68 -2.78 -3.73 42.72
N ILE A 69 -3.48 -3.61 41.59
CA ILE A 69 -3.17 -2.62 40.56
C ILE A 69 -3.81 -1.29 40.96
N ILE A 70 -3.00 -0.39 41.50
CA ILE A 70 -3.32 1.03 41.66
C ILE A 70 -3.25 1.67 40.27
N LEU A 71 -4.41 2.01 39.70
CA LEU A 71 -4.50 2.85 38.50
C LEU A 71 -4.16 4.29 38.87
N ASN A 72 -3.03 4.77 38.35
CA ASN A 72 -2.62 6.17 38.45
C ASN A 72 -3.13 6.91 37.20
N PRO A 73 -4.03 7.91 37.29
CA PRO A 73 -4.50 8.65 36.14
C PRO A 73 -3.65 9.90 35.94
N GLY A 74 -2.96 9.98 34.80
CA GLY A 74 -2.56 11.25 34.22
C GLY A 74 -1.07 11.42 33.94
N THR A 75 -0.73 11.37 32.65
CA THR A 75 0.05 12.42 31.98
C THR A 75 -0.24 12.32 30.48
N SER A 76 -0.82 13.39 29.94
CA SER A 76 -0.98 13.62 28.51
C SER A 76 0.39 13.84 27.89
N ASN A 77 0.88 12.87 27.10
CA ASN A 77 2.03 13.09 26.24
C ASN A 77 1.56 13.78 24.95
N GLU A 78 1.85 15.07 24.85
CA GLU A 78 1.88 15.79 23.58
C GLU A 78 2.90 15.12 22.66
N ILE A 79 2.40 14.48 21.60
CA ILE A 79 3.22 14.02 20.48
C ILE A 79 3.53 15.27 19.65
N THR A 80 4.69 15.89 19.89
CA THR A 80 5.24 16.88 18.97
C THR A 80 5.71 16.15 17.71
N ASN A 81 4.87 16.14 16.68
CA ASN A 81 5.23 15.76 15.32
C ASN A 81 6.24 16.76 14.75
N THR A 82 7.53 16.48 14.98
CA THR A 82 8.61 17.02 14.16
C THR A 82 9.38 15.87 13.51
N GLU A 83 8.68 15.08 12.70
CA GLU A 83 9.34 14.21 11.74
C GLU A 83 10.01 15.09 10.69
N LYS A 84 11.32 15.21 10.85
CA LYS A 84 12.20 15.81 9.84
C LYS A 84 12.07 14.94 8.59
N PRO A 85 11.68 15.49 7.43
CA PRO A 85 11.44 14.69 6.23
C PRO A 85 12.72 13.93 5.87
N PRO A 86 12.61 12.69 5.36
CA PRO A 86 13.76 11.85 5.09
C PRO A 86 14.76 12.59 4.20
N ALA A 87 16.06 12.45 4.48
CA ALA A 87 17.14 13.20 3.83
C ALA A 87 17.13 13.16 2.28
N ASN A 88 16.33 12.27 1.67
CA ASN A 88 16.13 12.14 0.24
C ASN A 88 15.13 13.14 -0.36
N SER A 89 14.13 13.65 0.39
CA SER A 89 13.15 14.61 -0.15
C SER A 89 13.78 15.96 -0.49
N ASN A 90 14.71 16.45 0.34
CA ASN A 90 15.43 17.69 0.09
C ASN A 90 16.36 17.62 -1.13
N LYS A 91 16.89 16.43 -1.44
CA LYS A 91 17.68 16.22 -2.67
C LYS A 91 16.79 16.25 -3.91
N LEU A 92 15.59 15.66 -3.82
CA LEU A 92 14.62 15.66 -4.91
C LEU A 92 14.10 17.08 -5.23
N ILE A 93 13.73 17.85 -4.21
CA ILE A 93 13.30 19.25 -4.36
C ILE A 93 14.40 20.12 -5.00
N LYS A 94 15.66 19.89 -4.62
CA LYS A 94 16.81 20.60 -5.20
C LYS A 94 17.07 20.23 -6.67
N LEU A 95 16.79 18.98 -7.05
CA LEU A 95 16.86 18.50 -8.43
C LEU A 95 15.74 19.10 -9.28
N GLU A 96 14.49 19.11 -8.79
CA GLU A 96 13.35 19.70 -9.49
C GLU A 96 13.58 21.19 -9.79
N LYS A 97 14.07 21.95 -8.81
CA LYS A 97 14.42 23.37 -9.00
C LYS A 97 15.49 23.59 -10.07
N ARG A 98 16.50 22.72 -10.14
CA ARG A 98 17.57 22.79 -11.16
C ARG A 98 17.05 22.48 -12.56
N ILE A 99 16.12 21.54 -12.68
CA ILE A 99 15.51 21.21 -13.97
C ILE A 99 14.71 22.41 -14.51
N ASP A 100 13.97 23.11 -13.64
CA ASP A 100 13.20 24.31 -14.04
C ASP A 100 14.11 25.49 -14.46
N GLU A 101 15.26 25.66 -13.80
CA GLU A 101 16.26 26.66 -14.18
C GLU A 101 16.87 26.36 -15.56
N LEU A 102 17.17 25.09 -15.84
CA LEU A 102 17.70 24.65 -17.14
C LEU A 102 16.67 24.82 -18.28
N ASP A 103 15.39 24.54 -18.04
CA ASP A 103 14.32 24.77 -19.02
C ASP A 103 14.17 26.26 -19.38
N LYS A 104 14.26 27.15 -18.38
CA LYS A 104 14.25 28.61 -18.60
C LYS A 104 15.43 29.07 -19.45
N LEU A 105 16.63 28.54 -19.20
CA LEU A 105 17.82 28.86 -19.98
C LEU A 105 17.72 28.33 -21.42
N ALA A 106 17.21 27.12 -21.62
CA ALA A 106 16.98 26.56 -22.94
C ALA A 106 16.02 27.43 -23.78
N LYS A 107 14.91 27.88 -23.19
CA LYS A 107 13.95 28.78 -23.85
C LYS A 107 14.58 30.14 -24.22
N LYS A 108 15.41 30.70 -23.35
CA LYS A 108 16.14 31.96 -23.62
C LYS A 108 17.13 31.82 -24.77
N ASN A 109 17.86 30.71 -24.82
CA ASN A 109 18.82 30.43 -25.90
C ASN A 109 18.11 30.18 -27.24
N ALA A 110 16.95 29.53 -27.25
CA ALA A 110 16.15 29.35 -28.46
C ALA A 110 15.69 30.70 -29.05
N LEU A 111 15.29 31.66 -28.21
CA LEU A 111 14.92 33.02 -28.65
C LEU A 111 16.12 33.79 -29.24
N LEU A 112 17.30 33.69 -28.62
CA LEU A 112 18.54 34.28 -29.12
C LEU A 112 18.96 33.69 -30.48
N LEU A 113 18.80 32.38 -30.66
CA LEU A 113 19.03 31.73 -31.94
C LEU A 113 18.11 32.31 -33.03
N LEU A 114 16.82 32.45 -32.71
CA LEU A 114 15.82 32.98 -33.65
C LEU A 114 16.13 34.43 -34.05
N SER A 115 16.51 35.29 -33.10
CA SER A 115 16.88 36.68 -33.39
C SER A 115 18.16 36.78 -34.24
N THR A 116 19.14 35.91 -33.97
CA THR A 116 20.41 35.88 -34.73
C THR A 116 20.17 35.42 -36.17
N GLN A 117 19.29 34.44 -36.39
CA GLN A 117 18.89 34.00 -37.71
C GLN A 117 18.21 35.13 -38.52
N THR A 118 17.35 35.92 -37.88
CA THR A 118 16.69 37.07 -38.52
C THR A 118 17.71 38.11 -38.97
N LEU A 119 18.66 38.49 -38.11
CA LEU A 119 19.72 39.44 -38.44
C LEU A 119 20.62 38.96 -39.59
N TYR A 120 20.94 37.66 -39.61
CA TYR A 120 21.71 37.06 -40.71
C TYR A 120 20.97 37.17 -42.06
N ASN A 121 19.67 36.89 -42.06
CA ASN A 121 18.85 37.00 -43.27
C ASN A 121 18.77 38.46 -43.76
N GLU A 122 18.59 39.42 -42.86
CA GLU A 122 18.60 40.85 -43.20
C GLU A 122 19.95 41.32 -43.78
N GLN A 123 21.06 40.86 -43.22
CA GLN A 123 22.40 41.16 -43.73
C GLN A 123 22.62 40.59 -45.14
N LYS A 124 22.13 39.38 -45.39
CA LYS A 124 22.20 38.73 -46.71
C LYS A 124 21.43 39.53 -47.76
N ASP A 125 20.24 40.01 -47.43
CA ASP A 125 19.43 40.85 -48.32
C ASP A 125 20.11 42.20 -48.61
N TRP A 126 20.78 42.78 -47.61
CA TRP A 126 21.56 43.99 -47.79
C TRP A 126 22.76 43.80 -48.73
N ASN A 127 23.48 42.70 -48.59
CA ASN A 127 24.58 42.35 -49.50
C ASN A 127 24.09 42.16 -50.95
N ASN A 128 22.94 41.52 -51.15
CA ASN A 128 22.33 41.37 -52.49
C ASN A 128 21.96 42.73 -53.09
N THR A 129 21.47 43.66 -52.27
CA THR A 129 21.15 45.02 -52.69
C THR A 129 22.40 45.78 -53.15
N ILE A 130 23.51 45.66 -52.43
CA ILE A 130 24.79 46.29 -52.81
C ILE A 130 25.31 45.74 -54.13
N ILE A 131 25.25 44.42 -54.32
CA ILE A 131 25.67 43.77 -55.58
C ILE A 131 24.84 44.32 -56.75
N SER A 132 23.53 44.54 -56.56
CA SER A 132 22.67 45.13 -57.59
C SER A 132 23.06 46.56 -57.97
N TRP A 133 23.52 47.37 -57.00
CA TRP A 133 23.95 48.74 -57.23
C TRP A 133 25.28 48.82 -57.98
N LEU A 134 26.17 47.84 -57.77
CA LEU A 134 27.47 47.79 -58.45
C LEU A 134 27.36 47.39 -59.94
N GLY A 135 26.23 46.81 -60.37
CA GLY A 135 25.96 46.49 -61.78
C GLY A 135 25.63 47.71 -62.66
N GLY A 136 25.33 48.87 -62.06
CA GLY A 136 25.06 50.13 -62.78
C GLY A 136 26.32 50.97 -62.96
N GLY A 137 26.93 50.92 -64.14
CA GLY A 137 28.24 51.50 -64.48
C GLY A 137 28.59 52.85 -63.83
N LEU A 138 29.42 52.80 -62.79
CA LEU A 138 30.05 53.95 -62.14
C LEU A 138 31.57 53.79 -62.20
N GLY A 139 32.27 54.87 -62.55
CA GLY A 139 33.71 54.89 -62.86
C GLY A 139 34.64 54.35 -61.75
N SER A 140 35.91 54.15 -62.11
CA SER A 140 36.97 53.40 -61.39
C SER A 140 37.08 53.58 -59.86
N VAL A 141 36.73 54.74 -59.30
CA VAL A 141 36.71 54.98 -57.84
C VAL A 141 35.60 54.17 -57.14
N SER A 142 34.48 53.98 -57.81
CA SER A 142 33.33 53.20 -57.29
C SER A 142 33.63 51.71 -57.27
N ILE A 143 34.46 51.24 -58.19
CA ILE A 143 34.96 49.85 -58.23
C ILE A 143 35.84 49.58 -57.01
N LEU A 144 36.74 50.50 -56.66
CA LEU A 144 37.62 50.32 -55.49
C LEU A 144 36.83 50.31 -54.17
N ILE A 145 35.87 51.23 -54.00
CA ILE A 145 34.98 51.25 -52.83
C ILE A 145 34.12 49.98 -52.80
N GLY A 146 33.63 49.51 -53.95
CA GLY A 146 32.89 48.26 -54.09
C GLY A 146 33.71 47.04 -53.68
N ILE A 147 34.98 46.96 -54.08
CA ILE A 147 35.89 45.86 -53.70
C ILE A 147 36.16 45.89 -52.19
N ILE A 148 36.42 47.06 -51.60
CA ILE A 148 36.66 47.18 -50.15
C ILE A 148 35.39 46.78 -49.37
N ALA A 149 34.23 47.28 -49.77
CA ALA A 149 32.95 46.92 -49.16
C ALA A 149 32.67 45.41 -49.31
N PHE A 150 32.95 44.83 -50.48
CA PHE A 150 32.79 43.40 -50.73
C PHE A 150 33.72 42.55 -49.84
N VAL A 151 34.99 42.93 -49.69
CA VAL A 151 35.94 42.21 -48.83
C VAL A 151 35.54 42.29 -47.36
N ILE A 152 35.08 43.46 -46.90
CA ILE A 152 34.57 43.63 -45.52
C ILE A 152 33.30 42.81 -45.32
N SER A 153 32.33 42.87 -46.23
CA SER A 153 31.10 42.06 -46.17
C SER A 153 31.40 40.56 -46.19
N ARG A 154 32.36 40.11 -47.00
CA ARG A 154 32.75 38.69 -47.07
C ARG A 154 33.41 38.21 -45.78
N ARG A 155 34.31 39.00 -45.19
CA ARG A 155 34.88 38.66 -43.87
C ARG A 155 33.85 38.68 -42.75
N ALA A 156 32.90 39.62 -42.80
CA ALA A 156 31.79 39.64 -41.85
C ALA A 156 30.89 38.40 -42.00
N GLN A 157 30.64 37.96 -43.24
CA GLN A 157 29.88 36.74 -43.52
C GLN A 157 30.62 35.48 -43.06
N GLU A 158 31.92 35.34 -43.33
CA GLU A 158 32.74 34.22 -42.83
C GLU A 158 32.77 34.16 -41.30
N SER A 159 32.86 35.32 -40.64
CA SER A 159 32.76 35.41 -39.17
C SER A 159 31.37 35.04 -38.64
N ALA A 160 30.30 35.44 -39.34
CA ALA A 160 28.93 35.11 -38.98
C ALA A 160 28.63 33.61 -39.18
N ASP A 161 29.12 33.01 -40.26
CA ASP A 161 28.97 31.59 -40.55
C ASP A 161 29.70 30.73 -39.50
N LEU A 162 30.91 31.12 -39.07
CA LEU A 162 31.64 30.47 -37.97
C LEU A 162 30.90 30.61 -36.63
N ALA A 163 30.39 31.81 -36.32
CA ALA A 163 29.59 32.02 -35.12
C ALA A 163 28.31 31.16 -35.15
N PHE A 164 27.63 31.09 -36.30
CA PHE A 164 26.43 30.30 -36.47
C PHE A 164 26.69 28.79 -36.33
N GLN A 165 27.80 28.28 -36.89
CA GLN A 165 28.22 26.89 -36.68
C GLN A 165 28.51 26.60 -35.20
N SER A 166 29.19 27.50 -34.49
CA SER A 166 29.47 27.33 -33.06
C SER A 166 28.19 27.31 -32.21
N ILE A 167 27.22 28.18 -32.55
CA ILE A 167 25.92 28.23 -31.89
C ILE A 167 25.10 26.98 -32.22
N LYS A 168 25.14 26.48 -33.47
CA LYS A 168 24.45 25.26 -33.88
C LYS A 168 24.97 24.05 -33.12
N VAL A 169 26.28 23.87 -33.02
CA VAL A 169 26.89 22.78 -32.22
C VAL A 169 26.50 22.89 -30.74
N ALA A 170 26.49 24.11 -30.17
CA ALA A 170 26.04 24.33 -28.80
C ALA A 170 24.54 24.03 -28.62
N ALA A 171 23.70 24.38 -29.59
CA ALA A 171 22.26 24.12 -29.57
C ALA A 171 21.95 22.62 -29.71
N ASP A 172 22.64 21.91 -30.60
CA ASP A 172 22.51 20.45 -30.77
C ASP A 172 22.98 19.71 -29.50
N SER A 173 24.07 20.18 -28.87
CA SER A 173 24.52 19.65 -27.56
C SER A 173 23.52 19.92 -26.43
N ALA A 174 22.92 21.12 -26.38
CA ALA A 174 21.89 21.45 -25.41
C ALA A 174 20.61 20.62 -25.61
N LYS A 175 20.23 20.36 -26.87
CA LYS A 175 19.10 19.51 -27.22
C LYS A 175 19.31 18.06 -26.75
N ALA A 176 20.48 17.49 -27.00
CA ALA A 176 20.82 16.15 -26.50
C ALA A 176 20.73 16.07 -24.96
N LYS A 177 21.26 17.08 -24.26
CA LYS A 177 21.13 17.17 -22.79
C LYS A 177 19.68 17.30 -22.32
N LEU A 178 18.82 18.00 -23.06
CA LEU A 178 17.38 18.09 -22.74
C LEU A 178 16.64 16.77 -22.94
N GLU A 179 17.01 16.00 -23.97
CA GLU A 179 16.49 14.65 -24.19
C GLU A 179 16.91 13.68 -23.09
N ASP A 180 18.14 13.79 -22.58
CA ASP A 180 18.59 13.02 -21.42
C ASP A 180 17.84 13.43 -20.12
N ILE A 181 17.59 14.73 -19.93
CA ILE A 181 16.80 15.23 -18.79
C ILE A 181 15.35 14.75 -18.84
N SER A 182 14.73 14.69 -20.03
CA SER A 182 13.36 14.21 -20.18
C SER A 182 13.25 12.71 -19.91
N ARG A 183 14.24 11.91 -20.36
CA ARG A 183 14.36 10.49 -20.01
C ARG A 183 14.50 10.33 -18.50
N PHE A 184 15.40 11.08 -17.85
CA PHE A 184 15.57 11.05 -16.41
C PHE A 184 14.29 11.41 -15.64
N ARG A 185 13.51 12.41 -16.10
CA ARG A 185 12.21 12.74 -15.49
C ARG A 185 11.23 11.55 -15.58
N SER A 186 11.16 10.86 -16.71
CA SER A 186 10.31 9.67 -16.85
C SER A 186 10.74 8.52 -15.94
N GLU A 187 12.05 8.34 -15.73
CA GLU A 187 12.60 7.37 -14.77
C GLU A 187 12.28 7.75 -13.33
N VAL A 188 12.38 9.04 -12.97
CA VAL A 188 12.00 9.54 -11.64
C VAL A 188 10.50 9.36 -11.38
N ASP A 189 9.64 9.62 -12.37
CA ASP A 189 8.20 9.41 -12.22
C ASP A 189 7.83 7.92 -12.10
N SER A 190 8.52 7.06 -12.85
CA SER A 190 8.43 5.59 -12.68
C SER A 190 8.87 5.17 -11.28
N PHE A 191 9.98 5.70 -10.78
CA PHE A 191 10.49 5.43 -9.44
C PHE A 191 9.55 5.94 -8.34
N LYS A 192 8.95 7.14 -8.51
CA LYS A 192 7.91 7.66 -7.59
C LYS A 192 6.71 6.71 -7.53
N LYS A 193 6.27 6.18 -8.68
CA LYS A 193 5.19 5.21 -8.74
C LYS A 193 5.54 3.89 -8.04
N GLU A 194 6.76 3.38 -8.23
CA GLU A 194 7.27 2.19 -7.54
C GLU A 194 7.40 2.42 -6.02
N MET A 195 7.82 3.61 -5.60
CA MET A 195 7.86 4.00 -4.19
C MET A 195 6.46 4.07 -3.57
N ASP A 196 5.47 4.65 -4.25
CA ASP A 196 4.09 4.70 -3.78
C ASP A 196 3.47 3.29 -3.65
N GLU A 197 3.78 2.39 -4.59
CA GLU A 197 3.37 0.98 -4.51
C GLU A 197 4.07 0.24 -3.37
N SER A 198 5.35 0.54 -3.13
CA SER A 198 6.13 0.01 -2.01
C SER A 198 5.65 0.52 -0.66
N GLN A 199 5.31 1.81 -0.54
CA GLN A 199 4.74 2.40 0.67
C GLN A 199 3.38 1.78 1.00
N LYS A 200 2.49 1.62 0.01
CA LYS A 200 1.23 0.89 0.20
C LYS A 200 1.45 -0.55 0.63
N THR A 201 2.54 -1.17 0.19
CA THR A 201 2.91 -2.53 0.61
C THR A 201 3.37 -2.54 2.07
N VAL A 202 4.19 -1.58 2.51
CA VAL A 202 4.60 -1.42 3.91
C VAL A 202 3.39 -1.15 4.82
N GLU A 203 2.50 -0.24 4.44
CA GLU A 203 1.27 0.05 5.19
C GLU A 203 0.37 -1.20 5.32
N ARG A 204 0.29 -2.03 4.26
CA ARG A 204 -0.41 -3.33 4.32
C ARG A 204 0.29 -4.31 5.27
N PHE A 205 1.62 -4.35 5.28
CA PHE A 205 2.38 -5.22 6.19
C PHE A 205 2.27 -4.79 7.65
N GLU A 206 2.30 -3.49 7.95
CA GLU A 206 2.11 -2.97 9.30
C GLU A 206 0.68 -3.22 9.80
N ALA A 207 -0.33 -2.93 8.97
CA ALA A 207 -1.73 -3.25 9.29
C ALA A 207 -1.93 -4.76 9.53
N LEU A 208 -1.25 -5.61 8.74
CA LEU A 208 -1.27 -7.05 8.91
C LEU A 208 -0.56 -7.50 10.20
N SER A 209 0.59 -6.90 10.54
CA SER A 209 1.33 -7.22 11.77
C SER A 209 0.52 -6.86 13.01
N VAL A 210 -0.10 -5.67 13.03
CA VAL A 210 -0.96 -5.24 14.15
C VAL A 210 -2.20 -6.11 14.25
N ALA A 211 -2.79 -6.52 13.13
CA ALA A 211 -3.92 -7.47 13.13
C ALA A 211 -3.51 -8.83 13.72
N ILE A 212 -2.34 -9.36 13.34
CA ILE A 212 -1.83 -10.64 13.84
C ILE A 212 -1.55 -10.60 15.35
N ASP A 213 -0.91 -9.55 15.85
CA ASP A 213 -0.59 -9.43 17.29
C ASP A 213 -1.86 -9.27 18.14
N LEU A 214 -2.83 -8.51 17.63
CA LEU A 214 -4.13 -8.36 18.28
C LEU A 214 -4.94 -9.66 18.25
N ASP A 215 -4.89 -10.40 17.14
CA ASP A 215 -5.52 -11.71 16.98
C ASP A 215 -4.97 -12.71 18.00
N LEU A 216 -3.64 -12.82 18.13
CA LEU A 216 -3.01 -13.72 19.09
C LEU A 216 -3.44 -13.43 20.54
N ALA A 217 -3.47 -12.17 20.94
CA ALA A 217 -3.91 -11.78 22.28
C ALA A 217 -5.39 -12.13 22.53
N ILE A 218 -6.26 -11.89 21.55
CA ILE A 218 -7.69 -12.23 21.64
C ILE A 218 -7.86 -13.74 21.69
N LEU A 219 -7.14 -14.51 20.87
CA LEU A 219 -7.22 -15.96 20.81
C LEU A 219 -6.79 -16.59 22.15
N VAL A 220 -5.64 -16.19 22.70
CA VAL A 220 -5.15 -16.68 24.00
C VAL A 220 -6.15 -16.37 25.12
N ASN A 221 -6.67 -15.14 25.16
CA ASN A 221 -7.67 -14.76 26.15
C ASN A 221 -8.98 -15.56 25.97
N SER A 222 -9.38 -15.83 24.72
CA SER A 222 -10.58 -16.60 24.42
C SER A 222 -10.48 -18.04 24.91
N GLU A 223 -9.36 -18.73 24.67
CA GLU A 223 -9.17 -20.12 25.09
C GLU A 223 -9.18 -20.25 26.62
N SER A 224 -8.48 -19.35 27.31
CA SER A 224 -8.52 -19.30 28.79
C SER A 224 -9.94 -19.11 29.31
N LYS A 225 -10.75 -18.27 28.65
CA LYS A 225 -12.12 -18.00 29.07
C LYS A 225 -13.06 -19.16 28.77
N LEU A 226 -12.92 -19.80 27.61
CA LEU A 226 -13.69 -20.98 27.22
C LEU A 226 -13.48 -22.13 28.22
N ASN A 227 -12.22 -22.39 28.59
CA ASN A 227 -11.89 -23.41 29.60
C ASN A 227 -12.53 -23.08 30.95
N SER A 228 -12.41 -21.84 31.44
CA SER A 228 -13.05 -21.42 32.70
C SER A 228 -14.56 -21.61 32.69
N ILE A 229 -15.23 -21.34 31.57
CA ILE A 229 -16.68 -21.49 31.46
C ILE A 229 -17.10 -22.95 31.39
N ASN A 230 -16.34 -23.81 30.69
CA ASN A 230 -16.61 -25.24 30.68
C ASN A 230 -16.60 -25.85 32.09
N PHE A 231 -15.63 -25.47 32.92
CA PHE A 231 -15.63 -25.89 34.34
C PHE A 231 -16.88 -25.40 35.09
N LEU A 232 -17.27 -24.14 34.89
CA LEU A 232 -18.47 -23.57 35.52
C LEU A 232 -19.78 -24.25 35.09
N ILE A 233 -19.89 -24.71 33.84
CA ILE A 233 -21.07 -25.45 33.35
C ILE A 233 -21.21 -26.77 34.12
N THR A 234 -20.10 -27.51 34.24
CA THR A 234 -20.09 -28.80 34.97
C THR A 234 -20.49 -28.61 36.42
N ASP A 235 -19.92 -27.61 37.11
CA ASP A 235 -20.24 -27.29 38.50
C ASP A 235 -21.71 -26.86 38.67
N TYR A 236 -22.21 -26.02 37.75
CA TYR A 236 -23.59 -25.55 37.77
C TYR A 236 -24.60 -26.70 37.64
N ARG A 237 -24.36 -27.63 36.71
CA ARG A 237 -25.23 -28.81 36.49
C ARG A 237 -25.30 -29.71 37.73
N GLN A 238 -24.25 -29.77 38.54
CA GLN A 238 -24.22 -30.59 39.76
C GLN A 238 -24.87 -29.88 40.96
N ALA A 239 -24.64 -28.57 41.12
CA ALA A 239 -25.02 -27.86 42.34
C ALA A 239 -26.36 -27.11 42.26
N ASN A 240 -26.83 -26.76 41.05
CA ASN A 240 -28.01 -25.90 40.82
C ASN A 240 -27.99 -24.60 41.67
N ASP A 241 -26.80 -24.00 41.85
CA ASP A 241 -26.60 -22.83 42.70
C ASP A 241 -26.87 -21.51 41.95
N THR A 242 -27.71 -20.65 42.53
CA THR A 242 -28.01 -19.29 42.04
C THR A 242 -26.77 -18.40 41.85
N LYS A 243 -25.73 -18.54 42.69
CA LYS A 243 -24.48 -17.79 42.57
C LYS A 243 -23.67 -18.27 41.37
N LEU A 244 -23.64 -19.59 41.12
CA LEU A 244 -23.04 -20.16 39.91
C LEU A 244 -23.80 -19.73 38.67
N LYS A 245 -25.14 -19.72 38.72
CA LYS A 245 -26.00 -19.21 37.64
C LYS A 245 -25.62 -17.79 37.22
N LYS A 246 -25.44 -16.89 38.19
CA LYS A 246 -25.02 -15.51 37.94
C LYS A 246 -23.64 -15.45 37.28
N ARG A 247 -22.65 -16.18 37.82
CA ARG A 247 -21.29 -16.25 37.26
C ARG A 247 -21.30 -16.79 35.83
N LEU A 248 -22.14 -17.78 35.55
CA LEU A 248 -22.27 -18.37 34.22
C LEU A 248 -22.86 -17.36 33.23
N LYS A 249 -23.86 -16.57 33.64
CA LYS A 249 -24.41 -15.47 32.84
C LYS A 249 -23.38 -14.37 32.55
N ASP A 250 -22.58 -14.00 33.55
CA ASP A 250 -21.49 -13.03 33.37
C ASP A 250 -20.43 -13.57 32.40
N GLY A 251 -20.07 -14.86 32.52
CA GLY A 251 -19.19 -15.56 31.59
C GLY A 251 -19.74 -15.59 30.16
N LEU A 252 -21.03 -15.88 29.99
CA LEU A 252 -21.71 -15.86 28.70
C LEU A 252 -21.61 -14.50 28.01
N ASN A 253 -21.87 -13.42 28.74
CA ASN A 253 -21.75 -12.05 28.20
C ASN A 253 -20.32 -11.74 27.72
N GLN A 254 -19.30 -12.24 28.43
CA GLN A 254 -17.91 -12.08 28.01
C GLN A 254 -17.61 -12.87 26.73
N LEU A 255 -18.11 -14.10 26.61
CA LEU A 255 -17.97 -14.90 25.38
C LEU A 255 -18.60 -14.23 24.17
N ILE A 256 -19.79 -13.63 24.35
CA ILE A 256 -20.46 -12.87 23.30
C ILE A 256 -19.58 -11.70 22.83
N GLY A 257 -18.99 -10.96 23.77
CA GLY A 257 -18.07 -9.86 23.45
C GLY A 257 -16.82 -10.32 22.69
N ILE A 258 -16.23 -11.44 23.08
CA ILE A 258 -15.08 -12.04 22.39
C ILE A 258 -15.46 -12.49 20.98
N ARG A 259 -16.60 -13.17 20.83
CA ARG A 259 -17.07 -13.67 19.53
C ARG A 259 -17.24 -12.54 18.53
N LYS A 260 -17.90 -11.44 18.92
CA LYS A 260 -18.10 -10.27 18.04
C LYS A 260 -16.78 -9.71 17.51
N LYS A 261 -15.76 -9.61 18.37
CA LYS A 261 -14.42 -9.15 17.94
C LYS A 261 -13.77 -10.11 16.95
N LEU A 262 -13.90 -11.42 17.17
CA LEU A 262 -13.41 -12.44 16.25
C LEU A 262 -14.15 -12.40 14.90
N GLU A 263 -15.47 -12.20 14.91
CA GLU A 263 -16.30 -12.03 13.70
C GLU A 263 -15.86 -10.77 12.92
N GLU A 264 -15.69 -9.64 13.59
CA GLU A 264 -15.19 -8.39 12.98
C GLU A 264 -13.81 -8.59 12.34
N HIS A 265 -12.91 -9.33 12.99
CA HIS A 265 -11.60 -9.64 12.44
C HIS A 265 -11.68 -10.60 11.23
N LEU A 266 -12.54 -11.62 11.29
CA LEU A 266 -12.75 -12.52 10.16
C LEU A 266 -13.27 -11.74 8.94
N ASP A 267 -14.24 -10.85 9.13
CA ASP A 267 -14.78 -9.99 8.07
C ASP A 267 -13.71 -9.08 7.45
N LEU A 268 -12.79 -8.56 8.26
CA LEU A 268 -11.63 -7.80 7.75
C LEU A 268 -10.73 -8.68 6.89
N LEU A 269 -10.41 -9.89 7.35
CA LEU A 269 -9.55 -10.84 6.63
C LEU A 269 -10.17 -11.38 5.33
N GLU A 270 -11.49 -11.34 5.20
CA GLU A 270 -12.20 -11.72 3.97
C GLU A 270 -12.19 -10.63 2.89
N LYS A 271 -11.81 -9.39 3.22
CA LYS A 271 -11.71 -8.32 2.22
C LYS A 271 -10.61 -8.63 1.19
N PRO A 272 -10.79 -8.24 -0.09
CA PRO A 272 -9.81 -8.52 -1.17
C PRO A 272 -8.39 -8.02 -0.89
N LEU A 273 -8.26 -6.96 -0.08
CA LEU A 273 -6.98 -6.40 0.35
C LEU A 273 -6.12 -7.43 1.10
N PHE A 274 -6.74 -8.46 1.69
CA PHE A 274 -6.12 -9.50 2.51
C PHE A 274 -6.11 -10.88 1.83
N ASN A 275 -6.24 -10.94 0.50
CA ASN A 275 -6.19 -12.20 -0.26
C ASN A 275 -4.86 -12.97 -0.11
N GLY A 276 -3.82 -12.37 0.48
CA GLY A 276 -2.55 -13.01 0.82
C GLY A 276 -2.40 -13.44 2.29
N VAL A 277 -3.40 -13.20 3.15
CA VAL A 277 -3.34 -13.65 4.54
C VAL A 277 -3.42 -15.17 4.58
N LYS A 278 -2.52 -15.76 5.37
CA LYS A 278 -2.36 -17.20 5.60
C LYS A 278 -3.73 -17.87 5.82
N PRO A 279 -4.18 -18.78 4.94
CA PRO A 279 -5.41 -19.56 5.12
C PRO A 279 -5.50 -20.23 6.51
N GLU A 280 -4.36 -20.51 7.12
CA GLU A 280 -4.22 -21.04 8.47
C GLU A 280 -4.80 -20.10 9.54
N LEU A 281 -4.57 -18.78 9.43
CA LEU A 281 -5.10 -17.81 10.40
C LEU A 281 -6.63 -17.73 10.32
N LYS A 282 -7.18 -17.67 9.10
CA LYS A 282 -8.64 -17.69 8.88
C LYS A 282 -9.27 -18.94 9.49
N LYS A 283 -8.66 -20.10 9.26
CA LYS A 283 -9.07 -21.37 9.85
C LYS A 283 -9.02 -21.34 11.38
N THR A 284 -7.95 -20.81 11.97
CA THR A 284 -7.83 -20.69 13.44
C THR A 284 -8.92 -19.78 14.03
N ILE A 285 -9.21 -18.63 13.41
CA ILE A 285 -10.25 -17.71 13.87
C ILE A 285 -11.63 -18.38 13.78
N LYS A 286 -11.95 -19.03 12.65
CA LYS A 286 -13.20 -19.80 12.48
C LYS A 286 -13.34 -20.89 13.54
N GLU A 287 -12.28 -21.62 13.84
CA GLU A 287 -12.31 -22.66 14.89
C GLU A 287 -12.63 -22.06 16.27
N HIS A 288 -12.10 -20.89 16.61
CA HIS A 288 -12.42 -20.22 17.88
C HIS A 288 -13.85 -19.69 17.91
N ILE A 289 -14.34 -19.09 16.81
CA ILE A 289 -15.74 -18.66 16.69
C ILE A 289 -16.66 -19.87 16.86
N PHE A 290 -16.36 -20.99 16.21
CA PHE A 290 -17.09 -22.24 16.34
C PHE A 290 -17.16 -22.73 17.79
N ARG A 291 -16.01 -22.89 18.47
CA ARG A 291 -15.95 -23.35 19.87
C ARG A 291 -16.72 -22.40 20.79
N ASN A 292 -16.59 -21.10 20.55
CA ASN A 292 -17.29 -20.08 21.31
C ASN A 292 -18.82 -20.21 21.13
N LEU A 293 -19.33 -20.30 19.90
CA LEU A 293 -20.74 -20.52 19.62
C LEU A 293 -21.28 -21.81 20.25
N LEU A 294 -20.51 -22.90 20.17
CA LEU A 294 -20.88 -24.18 20.78
C LEU A 294 -21.05 -24.04 22.30
N ILE A 295 -20.08 -23.44 22.99
CA ILE A 295 -20.14 -23.22 24.44
C ILE A 295 -21.27 -22.27 24.82
N GLN A 296 -21.46 -21.18 24.07
CA GLN A 296 -22.60 -20.29 24.27
C GLN A 296 -23.93 -21.04 24.15
N SER A 297 -24.06 -21.96 23.18
CA SER A 297 -25.28 -22.75 23.00
C SER A 297 -25.57 -23.65 24.21
N LEU A 298 -24.55 -24.31 24.75
CA LEU A 298 -24.68 -25.16 25.94
C LEU A 298 -25.11 -24.36 27.16
N VAL A 299 -24.49 -23.21 27.39
CA VAL A 299 -24.84 -22.31 28.50
C VAL A 299 -26.26 -21.76 28.33
N THR A 300 -26.62 -21.36 27.10
CA THR A 300 -27.94 -20.79 26.79
C THR A 300 -29.05 -21.82 26.97
N LYS A 301 -28.80 -23.09 26.60
CA LYS A 301 -29.70 -24.21 26.87
C LYS A 301 -30.00 -24.34 28.37
N ASP A 302 -28.97 -24.29 29.19
CA ASP A 302 -29.07 -24.53 30.64
C ASP A 302 -29.61 -23.32 31.43
N LEU A 303 -29.40 -22.09 30.91
CA LEU A 303 -29.78 -20.84 31.60
C LEU A 303 -31.11 -20.24 31.13
N GLU A 304 -31.43 -20.38 29.85
CA GLU A 304 -32.47 -19.63 29.17
C GLU A 304 -33.50 -20.56 28.51
N ASN A 305 -33.40 -20.73 27.18
CA ASN A 305 -34.35 -21.47 26.37
C ASN A 305 -33.60 -22.21 25.24
N PRO A 306 -33.84 -23.53 25.06
CA PRO A 306 -33.25 -24.30 23.96
C PRO A 306 -33.44 -23.69 22.56
N SER A 307 -34.54 -22.96 22.30
CA SER A 307 -34.77 -22.29 21.01
C SER A 307 -33.67 -21.28 20.66
N ARG A 308 -33.21 -20.49 21.64
CA ARG A 308 -32.11 -19.54 21.42
C ARG A 308 -30.78 -20.26 21.24
N ALA A 309 -30.60 -21.40 21.92
CA ALA A 309 -29.43 -22.25 21.73
C ALA A 309 -29.37 -22.87 20.31
N ILE A 310 -30.52 -23.22 19.72
CA ILE A 310 -30.62 -23.69 18.33
C ILE A 310 -30.20 -22.61 17.32
N GLU A 311 -30.53 -21.34 17.56
CA GLU A 311 -30.07 -20.22 16.72
C GLU A 311 -28.54 -20.10 16.74
N LEU A 312 -27.93 -20.19 17.93
CA LEU A 312 -26.47 -20.18 18.06
C LEU A 312 -25.80 -21.35 17.34
N LEU A 313 -26.41 -22.54 17.37
CA LEU A 313 -25.92 -23.69 16.61
C LEU A 313 -26.09 -23.52 15.10
N THR A 314 -27.12 -22.79 14.66
CA THR A 314 -27.30 -22.45 13.24
C THR A 314 -26.25 -21.45 12.76
N ASP A 315 -25.79 -20.56 13.62
CA ASP A 315 -24.61 -19.73 13.32
C ASP A 315 -23.32 -20.54 13.36
N ALA A 316 -23.19 -21.49 14.29
CA ALA A 316 -22.02 -22.38 14.36
C ALA A 316 -21.86 -23.23 13.09
N GLU A 317 -22.98 -23.68 12.51
CA GLU A 317 -23.04 -24.42 11.25
C GLU A 317 -22.35 -23.67 10.10
N LYS A 318 -22.49 -22.34 10.03
CA LYS A 318 -21.93 -21.49 8.96
C LYS A 318 -20.41 -21.36 9.01
N VAL A 319 -19.82 -21.58 10.18
CA VAL A 319 -18.36 -21.43 10.42
C VAL A 319 -17.66 -22.78 10.61
N CYS A 320 -18.38 -23.89 10.46
CA CYS A 320 -17.79 -25.23 10.50
C CYS A 320 -16.86 -25.45 9.30
N ASP A 321 -15.64 -25.89 9.57
CA ASP A 321 -14.63 -26.20 8.55
C ASP A 321 -14.35 -27.72 8.44
N SER A 322 -15.15 -28.56 9.12
CA SER A 322 -15.00 -30.02 9.07
C SER A 322 -16.28 -30.78 9.37
N ASN A 323 -16.40 -32.00 8.84
CA ASN A 323 -17.52 -32.92 9.13
C ASN A 323 -17.63 -33.26 10.62
N LYS A 324 -16.52 -33.29 11.36
CA LYS A 324 -16.51 -33.53 12.80
C LYS A 324 -17.16 -32.40 13.60
N GLN A 325 -16.94 -31.14 13.19
CA GLN A 325 -17.58 -30.00 13.81
C GLN A 325 -19.08 -29.97 13.46
N LEU A 326 -19.40 -30.23 12.19
CA LEU A 326 -20.77 -30.23 11.70
C LEU A 326 -21.61 -31.35 12.34
N SER A 327 -21.06 -32.55 12.52
CA SER A 327 -21.74 -33.65 13.22
C SER A 327 -22.07 -33.28 14.66
N LEU A 328 -21.16 -32.59 15.35
CA LEU A 328 -21.38 -32.10 16.71
C LEU A 328 -22.47 -31.03 16.77
N VAL A 329 -22.53 -30.12 15.79
CA VAL A 329 -23.60 -29.12 15.69
C VAL A 329 -24.95 -29.78 15.48
N TYR A 330 -25.05 -30.71 14.53
CA TYR A 330 -26.29 -31.43 14.25
C TYR A 330 -26.75 -32.28 15.43
N TYR A 331 -25.82 -32.94 16.13
CA TYR A 331 -26.15 -33.70 17.34
C TYR A 331 -26.75 -32.79 18.41
N ASN A 332 -26.13 -31.65 18.70
CA ASN A 332 -26.68 -30.71 19.69
C ASN A 332 -28.01 -30.09 19.23
N LYS A 333 -28.19 -29.79 17.94
CA LYS A 333 -29.49 -29.34 17.41
C LYS A 333 -30.55 -30.40 17.65
N ALA A 334 -30.24 -31.68 17.40
CA ALA A 334 -31.17 -32.77 17.64
C ALA A 334 -31.60 -32.86 19.12
N CYS A 335 -30.62 -32.77 20.03
CA CYS A 335 -30.88 -32.71 21.47
C CYS A 335 -31.81 -31.54 21.82
N TYR A 336 -31.54 -30.34 21.31
CA TYR A 336 -32.32 -29.15 21.67
C TYR A 336 -33.72 -29.17 21.05
N TYR A 337 -33.89 -29.67 19.82
CA TYR A 337 -35.21 -29.87 19.22
C TYR A 337 -36.03 -30.92 19.96
N SER A 338 -35.39 -31.98 20.48
CA SER A 338 -36.04 -32.98 21.33
C SER A 338 -36.54 -32.36 22.64
N LEU A 339 -35.74 -31.48 23.28
CA LEU A 339 -36.14 -30.77 24.49
C LEU A 339 -37.36 -29.85 24.32
N ILE A 340 -37.59 -29.31 23.11
CA ILE A 340 -38.77 -28.47 22.79
C ILE A 340 -39.86 -29.23 22.03
N ASP A 341 -39.81 -30.56 22.03
CA ASP A 341 -40.81 -31.47 21.46
C ASP A 341 -41.06 -31.30 19.94
N VAL A 342 -40.07 -30.77 19.21
CA VAL A 342 -40.10 -30.69 17.74
C VAL A 342 -39.42 -31.94 17.16
N LEU A 343 -40.04 -33.10 17.41
CA LEU A 343 -39.42 -34.42 17.23
C LEU A 343 -39.00 -34.73 15.79
N SER A 344 -39.75 -34.26 14.79
CA SER A 344 -39.40 -34.46 13.37
C SER A 344 -38.07 -33.77 13.02
N SER A 345 -37.85 -32.55 13.52
CA SER A 345 -36.58 -31.84 13.34
C SER A 345 -35.46 -32.49 14.13
N ALA A 346 -35.75 -32.95 15.36
CA ALA A 346 -34.79 -33.69 16.17
C ALA A 346 -34.28 -34.94 15.44
N ALA A 347 -35.19 -35.77 14.91
CA ALA A 347 -34.87 -36.98 14.15
C ALA A 347 -34.02 -36.67 12.91
N LYS A 348 -34.39 -35.64 12.15
CA LYS A 348 -33.68 -35.20 10.95
C LYS A 348 -32.24 -34.79 11.25
N TYR A 349 -32.03 -33.93 12.25
CA TYR A 349 -30.67 -33.51 12.60
C TYR A 349 -29.85 -34.65 13.22
N LEU A 350 -30.48 -35.57 13.95
CA LEU A 350 -29.78 -36.73 14.49
C LEU A 350 -29.29 -37.67 13.36
N ALA A 351 -30.12 -37.91 12.35
CA ALA A 351 -29.72 -38.68 11.17
C ALA A 351 -28.49 -38.07 10.50
N LYS A 352 -28.50 -36.76 10.24
CA LYS A 352 -27.35 -36.04 9.66
C LYS A 352 -26.10 -36.12 10.53
N ALA A 353 -26.25 -36.06 11.86
CA ALA A 353 -25.12 -36.21 12.77
C ALA A 353 -24.49 -37.61 12.67
N ILE A 354 -25.31 -38.67 12.64
CA ILE A 354 -24.89 -40.06 12.52
C ILE A 354 -24.26 -40.35 11.15
N GLU A 355 -24.81 -39.78 10.07
CA GLU A 355 -24.24 -39.88 8.73
C GLU A 355 -22.81 -39.34 8.69
N LEU A 356 -22.58 -38.16 9.29
CA LEU A 356 -21.25 -37.53 9.35
C LEU A 356 -20.31 -38.22 10.36
N SER A 357 -20.86 -38.82 11.42
CA SER A 357 -20.08 -39.49 12.47
C SER A 357 -20.86 -40.67 13.08
N PRO A 358 -20.72 -41.88 12.52
CA PRO A 358 -21.49 -43.05 12.96
C PRO A 358 -21.34 -43.43 14.43
N SER A 359 -20.21 -43.06 15.07
CA SER A 359 -19.96 -43.27 16.50
C SER A 359 -20.94 -42.53 17.42
N ILE A 360 -21.64 -41.51 16.92
CA ILE A 360 -22.69 -40.81 17.68
C ILE A 360 -23.83 -41.76 18.06
N ARG A 361 -24.07 -42.80 17.25
CA ARG A 361 -25.13 -43.80 17.47
C ARG A 361 -25.06 -44.44 18.86
N ASP A 362 -23.86 -44.61 19.40
CA ASP A 362 -23.65 -45.27 20.70
C ASP A 362 -24.07 -44.35 21.86
N GLY A 363 -23.72 -43.05 21.79
CA GLY A 363 -24.05 -42.07 22.83
C GLY A 363 -25.54 -41.70 22.92
N VAL A 364 -26.26 -41.79 21.80
CA VAL A 364 -27.69 -41.46 21.69
C VAL A 364 -28.58 -42.23 22.67
N ARG A 365 -28.17 -43.45 23.06
CA ARG A 365 -28.94 -44.30 23.98
C ARG A 365 -28.96 -43.77 25.41
N GLU A 366 -27.92 -43.05 25.81
CA GLU A 366 -27.70 -42.63 27.20
C GLU A 366 -28.00 -41.14 27.41
N ASP A 367 -28.08 -40.36 26.34
CA ASP A 367 -28.35 -38.92 26.43
C ASP A 367 -29.82 -38.63 26.78
N SER A 368 -30.05 -38.04 27.96
CA SER A 368 -31.39 -37.69 28.44
C SER A 368 -32.04 -36.57 27.63
N ASP A 369 -31.27 -35.72 26.93
CA ASP A 369 -31.86 -34.66 26.10
C ASP A 369 -32.66 -35.25 24.92
N LEU A 370 -32.43 -36.52 24.58
CA LEU A 370 -33.11 -37.26 23.51
C LEU A 370 -34.28 -38.15 23.98
N ASP A 371 -34.67 -38.08 25.27
CA ASP A 371 -35.74 -38.94 25.81
C ASP A 371 -37.09 -38.76 25.09
N ASN A 372 -37.46 -37.52 24.77
CA ASN A 372 -38.70 -37.25 24.04
C ASN A 372 -38.69 -37.90 22.64
N LEU A 373 -37.57 -37.80 21.93
CA LEU A 373 -37.39 -38.46 20.63
C LEU A 373 -37.41 -39.99 20.77
N ARG A 374 -36.75 -40.54 21.80
CA ARG A 374 -36.65 -41.99 22.04
C ARG A 374 -38.01 -42.62 22.33
N ASN A 375 -38.91 -41.89 22.97
CA ASN A 375 -40.30 -42.32 23.21
C ASN A 375 -41.13 -42.43 21.91
N ASN A 376 -40.65 -41.88 20.80
CA ASN A 376 -41.24 -42.07 19.48
C ASN A 376 -40.41 -43.07 18.65
N ALA A 377 -40.70 -44.37 18.82
CA ALA A 377 -39.94 -45.46 18.21
C ALA A 377 -39.80 -45.34 16.68
N THR A 378 -40.83 -44.86 15.98
CA THR A 378 -40.80 -44.68 14.52
C THR A 378 -39.79 -43.62 14.11
N LEU A 379 -39.83 -42.43 14.72
CA LEU A 379 -38.89 -41.35 14.42
C LEU A 379 -37.47 -41.71 14.85
N MET A 380 -37.32 -42.38 15.98
CA MET A 380 -36.02 -42.84 16.46
C MET A 380 -35.40 -43.88 15.53
N SER A 381 -36.16 -44.88 15.09
CA SER A 381 -35.68 -45.88 14.13
C SER A 381 -35.21 -45.23 12.83
N LYS A 382 -35.94 -44.22 12.35
CA LYS A 382 -35.56 -43.45 11.16
C LYS A 382 -34.27 -42.64 11.38
N ALA A 383 -34.16 -41.95 12.52
CA ALA A 383 -32.94 -41.21 12.85
C ALA A 383 -31.70 -42.11 12.92
N LEU A 384 -31.86 -43.32 13.46
CA LEU A 384 -30.76 -44.27 13.63
C LEU A 384 -30.33 -44.97 12.33
N SER A 385 -31.21 -45.07 11.31
CA SER A 385 -30.82 -45.62 10.00
C SER A 385 -29.85 -44.71 9.25
N GLY A 386 -29.89 -43.40 9.55
CA GLY A 386 -29.11 -42.38 8.85
C GLY A 386 -29.78 -41.87 7.57
N ASP A 387 -30.99 -42.33 7.26
CA ASP A 387 -31.74 -41.86 6.09
C ASP A 387 -32.39 -40.50 6.40
N SER A 388 -31.77 -39.41 5.94
CA SER A 388 -32.43 -38.10 5.88
C SER A 388 -33.14 -37.96 4.54
N ASP A 389 -34.47 -37.85 4.53
CA ASP A 389 -35.31 -37.68 3.32
C ASP A 389 -35.14 -36.29 2.63
N ASP A 390 -33.95 -35.69 2.69
CA ASP A 390 -33.67 -34.34 2.18
C ASP A 390 -33.12 -34.33 0.75
#